data_AF-A0A9K3DDD0-F1
#
_entry.id   AF-A0A9K3DDD0-F1
#
_cell.length_a   1.000
_cell.length_b   1.000
_cell.length_c   1.000
_cell.angle_alpha   90.00
_cell.angle_beta   90.00
_cell.angle_gamma   90.00
#
_symmetry.space_group_name_H-M   'P 1'
#
loop_
_entity.id
_entity.type
_entity.pdbx_description
1 polymer ?
#
loop_
_entity_poly.entity_id
_entity_poly.type
_entity_poly.pdbx_seq_one_letter_code
_entity_poly.pdbx_strand_id
1 'polypeptide(L)' 'MASIAVDAVLAVADIERRDVDFDNIKVMASAGGTLDDTHIVHGIVLDKDISHSNMA' A
#
# COMPACT_ATOMS: atom_id res chain seq x y z
N MET A 1 -13.35 -1.73 -0.15
CA MET A 1 -12.58 -2.25 1.00
C MET A 1 -12.26 -3.73 0.88
N ALA A 2 -13.25 -4.64 0.80
CA ALA A 2 -12.98 -6.08 0.74
C ALA A 2 -12.11 -6.51 -0.46
N SER A 3 -12.34 -5.95 -1.65
CA SER A 3 -11.52 -6.19 -2.84
C SER A 3 -10.04 -5.83 -2.62
N ILE A 4 -9.77 -4.62 -2.11
CA ILE A 4 -8.41 -4.13 -1.83
C ILE A 4 -7.66 -5.06 -0.90
N ALA A 5 -8.31 -5.56 0.16
CA ALA A 5 -7.68 -6.49 1.09
C ALA A 5 -7.34 -7.84 0.45
N VAL A 6 -8.24 -8.37 -0.38
CA VAL A 6 -8.01 -9.63 -1.11
C VAL A 6 -6.89 -9.46 -2.14
N ASP A 7 -6.91 -8.36 -2.89
CA ASP A 7 -5.91 -8.06 -3.92
C ASP A 7 -4.52 -7.85 -3.30
N ALA A 8 -4.44 -7.17 -2.15
CA ALA A 8 -3.18 -6.97 -1.43
C ALA A 8 -2.58 -8.30 -0.96
N VAL A 9 -3.40 -9.19 -0.40
CA VAL A 9 -2.94 -10.51 0.04
C VAL A 9 -2.51 -11.36 -1.16
N LEU A 10 -3.31 -11.41 -2.23
CA LEU A 10 -2.97 -12.18 -3.44
C LEU A 10 -1.70 -11.67 -4.12
N ALA A 11 -1.38 -10.38 -4.01
CA ALA A 11 -0.18 -9.80 -4.60
C ALA A 11 1.13 -10.22 -3.90
N VAL A 12 1.09 -10.55 -2.61
CA VAL A 12 2.28 -10.95 -1.82
C VAL A 12 2.24 -12.40 -1.33
N ALA A 13 1.15 -13.13 -1.59
CA ALA A 13 1.00 -14.51 -1.15
C ALA A 13 1.95 -15.47 -1.86
N ASP A 14 2.58 -16.35 -1.09
CA ASP A 14 3.23 -17.55 -1.60
C ASP A 14 2.18 -18.65 -1.75
N ILE A 15 1.84 -19.00 -2.98
CA ILE A 15 0.79 -19.98 -3.30
C ILE A 15 1.22 -21.41 -2.92
N GLU A 16 2.51 -21.72 -2.99
CA GLU A 16 3.01 -23.06 -2.69
C GLU A 16 3.01 -23.31 -1.19
N ARG A 17 3.47 -22.33 -0.41
CA ARG A 17 3.49 -22.41 1.06
C ARG A 17 2.16 -22.01 1.69
N ARG A 18 1.26 -21.42 0.90
CA ARG A 18 -0.04 -20.84 1.33
C ARG A 18 0.14 -19.88 2.50
N ASP A 19 1.23 -19.12 2.44
CA ASP A 19 1.67 -18.22 3.50
C ASP A 19 1.80 -16.80 2.95
N VAL A 20 1.67 -15.83 3.85
CA VAL A 20 1.67 -14.41 3.50
C VAL A 20 2.56 -13.69 4.49
N ASP A 21 3.58 -13.04 3.96
CA ASP A 21 4.44 -12.18 4.77
C ASP A 21 3.84 -10.76 4.85
N PHE A 22 3.37 -10.40 6.05
CA PHE A 22 2.78 -9.09 6.32
C PHE A 22 3.80 -7.95 6.29
N ASP A 23 5.11 -8.24 6.39
CA ASP A 23 6.14 -7.19 6.28
C ASP A 23 6.17 -6.57 4.87
N ASN A 24 5.67 -7.31 3.86
CA ASN A 24 5.51 -6.81 2.49
C ASN A 24 4.24 -5.96 2.29
N ILE A 25 3.36 -5.86 3.29
CA ILE A 25 2.14 -5.06 3.22
C ILE A 25 2.25 -3.85 4.14
N LYS A 26 2.36 -2.66 3.56
CA LYS A 26 2.37 -1.40 4.30
C LYS A 26 1.01 -0.71 4.21
N VAL A 27 0.31 -0.61 5.34
CA VAL A 27 -0.93 0.17 5.44
C VAL A 27 -0.58 1.60 5.84
N MET A 28 -0.98 2.57 5.02
CA MET A 28 -0.76 4.00 5.24
C MET A 28 -2.11 4.71 5.29
N ALA A 29 -2.30 5.58 6.28
CA ALA A 29 -3.44 6.47 6.37
C ALA A 29 -2.94 7.91 6.30
N SER A 30 -3.51 8.70 5.39
CA SER A 30 -3.27 10.13 5.31
C SER A 30 -4.52 10.89 5.75
N ALA A 31 -4.35 12.03 6.41
CA ALA A 31 -5.45 12.87 6.84
C ALA A 31 -5.98 13.70 5.66
N GLY A 32 -7.30 13.66 5.45
CA GLY A 32 -7.98 14.35 4.35
C GLY A 32 -8.50 13.39 3.29
N GLY A 33 -9.70 13.67 2.77
CA GLY A 33 -10.43 12.78 1.86
C GLY A 33 -11.52 11.96 2.54
N THR A 34 -12.08 11.00 1.81
CA THR A 34 -13.11 10.06 2.27
C THR A 34 -12.60 8.63 2.27
N LEU A 35 -13.28 7.73 2.99
CA LEU A 35 -12.91 6.31 3.02
C LEU A 35 -12.97 5.64 1.63
N ASP A 36 -13.80 6.16 0.73
CA ASP A 36 -13.94 5.67 -0.64
C ASP A 36 -12.73 6.01 -1.52
N ASP A 37 -11.90 6.97 -1.13
CA ASP A 37 -10.68 7.36 -1.87
C ASP A 37 -9.50 6.40 -1.64
N THR A 38 -9.70 5.39 -0.79
CA THR A 38 -8.68 4.38 -0.50
C THR A 38 -8.41 3.52 -1.73
N HIS A 39 -7.13 3.37 -2.08
CA HIS A 39 -6.69 2.58 -3.22
C HIS A 39 -5.46 1.74 -2.85
N ILE A 40 -5.24 0.67 -3.60
CA ILE A 40 -4.03 -0.15 -3.51
C ILE A 40 -2.91 0.49 -4.35
N VAL A 41 -1.69 0.48 -3.82
CA VAL A 41 -0.49 0.95 -4.53
C VAL A 41 0.40 -0.26 -4.80
N HIS A 42 0.68 -0.55 -6.07
CA HIS A 42 1.61 -1.60 -6.47
C HIS A 42 3.06 -1.08 -6.41
N GLY A 43 3.57 -0.89 -5.20
CA GLY A 43 4.88 -0.32 -4.94
C GLY A 43 5.06 0.03 -3.48
N ILE A 44 5.93 1.00 -3.19
CA ILE A 44 6.23 1.45 -1.83
C ILE A 44 5.86 2.92 -1.72
N VAL A 45 5.05 3.27 -0.73
CA VAL A 45 4.78 4.67 -0.37
C VAL A 45 5.78 5.10 0.69
N LEU A 46 6.60 6.10 0.34
CA LEU A 46 7.54 6.75 1.23
C LEU A 46 6.99 8.13 1.59
N ASP A 47 6.85 8.39 2.89
CA ASP A 47 6.58 9.72 3.37
C ASP A 47 7.90 10.49 3.40
N LYS A 48 8.07 11.39 2.42
CA LYS A 48 9.29 12.19 2.26
C LYS A 48 8.91 13.63 1.99
N ASP A 49 9.30 14.50 2.92
CA ASP A 49 9.25 15.94 2.70
C ASP A 49 10.15 16.32 1.51
N ILE A 50 9.62 17.16 0.61
CA ILE A 50 10.35 17.64 -0.56
C ILE A 50 11.54 18.46 -0.07
N SER A 51 12.70 17.83 -0.04
CA SER A 51 13.89 18.40 0.60
C SER A 51 14.40 19.64 -0.14
N HIS A 52 14.18 19.74 -1.45
CA HIS A 52 14.57 20.90 -2.27
C HIS A 52 13.53 21.22 -3.34
N SER A 53 13.25 22.50 -3.51
CA SER A 53 12.33 23.07 -4.51
C SER A 53 12.78 22.91 -5.98
N ASN A 54 13.84 22.12 -6.24
CA ASN A 54 14.41 21.92 -7.58
C ASN A 54 14.35 20.46 -8.06
N MET A 55 13.54 19.61 -7.41
CA MET A 55 13.08 18.34 -7.99
C MET A 55 11.57 18.44 -8.22
N ALA A 56 11.21 19.03 -9.37
CA ALA A 56 9.89 18.93 -9.99
C ALA A 56 10.04 18.11 -11.28
#